data_AF-Q5GXG3-F1
#
_entry.id   AF-Q5GXG3-F1
#
_cell.length_a   1.000
_cell.length_b   1.000
_cell.length_c   1.000
_cell.angle_alpha   90.00
_cell.angle_beta   90.00
_cell.angle_gamma   90.00
#
_symmetry.space_group_name_H-M   'P 1'
#
loop_
_entity.id
_entity.type
_entity.pdbx_description
1 polymer ?
#
loop_
_entity_poly.entity_id
_entity_poly.type
_entity_poly.pdbx_seq_one_letter_code
_entity_poly.pdbx_strand_id
1 'polypeptide(L)'
;MSYPTAWPMKHKLMQAMTQREANRKLGGIVQLDDAYLGGERNGGKAGRGSENKRPFVIAVETTEDGRPLRAVMGSGPRLHQGGAVGMDRARPASWSRCLQ
;
A
#
# COMPACT_ATOMS: atom_id res chain seq x y z
N MET A 1 27.40 9.31 -10.78
CA MET A 1 26.51 9.28 -9.60
C MET A 1 26.87 8.03 -8.80
N SER A 2 27.29 8.17 -7.53
CA SER A 2 27.68 7.03 -6.69
C SER A 2 26.55 6.65 -5.71
N TYR A 3 26.56 5.40 -5.23
CA TYR A 3 25.58 4.87 -4.28
C TYR A 3 25.34 5.76 -3.04
N PRO A 4 26.39 6.37 -2.42
CA PRO A 4 26.22 7.29 -1.29
C PRO A 4 25.41 8.56 -1.59
N THR A 5 25.31 8.96 -2.87
CA THR A 5 24.49 10.11 -3.29
C THR A 5 23.09 9.69 -3.70
N ALA A 6 22.95 8.54 -4.37
CA ALA A 6 21.66 8.03 -4.82
C ALA A 6 20.74 7.63 -3.65
N TRP A 7 21.32 7.07 -2.58
CA TRP A 7 20.54 6.60 -1.44
C TRP A 7 19.82 7.74 -0.67
N PRO A 8 20.50 8.81 -0.21
CA PRO A 8 19.83 9.95 0.41
C PRO A 8 18.82 10.64 -0.52
N MET A 9 19.09 10.69 -1.82
CA MET A 9 18.17 11.26 -2.80
C MET A 9 16.86 10.48 -2.86
N LYS A 10 16.92 9.14 -2.91
CA LYS A 10 15.74 8.28 -2.82
C LYS A 10 14.95 8.57 -1.55
N HIS A 11 15.61 8.68 -0.40
CA HIS A 11 14.94 8.96 0.87
C HIS A 11 14.21 10.30 0.88
N LYS A 12 14.83 11.37 0.36
CA LYS A 12 14.19 12.69 0.24
C LYS A 12 12.97 12.66 -0.67
N LEU A 13 13.07 11.97 -1.81
CA LEU A 13 11.94 11.82 -2.73
C LEU A 13 10.79 11.04 -2.08
N MET A 14 11.09 9.92 -1.40
CA MET A 14 10.08 9.16 -0.66
C MET A 14 9.40 10.00 0.42
N GLN A 15 10.16 10.78 1.20
CA GLN A 15 9.61 11.68 2.20
C GLN A 15 8.68 12.73 1.58
N ALA A 16 9.08 13.35 0.46
CA ALA A 16 8.26 14.32 -0.25
C ALA A 16 6.96 13.70 -0.81
N MET A 17 7.04 12.47 -1.33
CA MET A 17 5.85 11.71 -1.79
C MET A 17 4.90 11.45 -0.61
N THR A 18 5.41 10.99 0.53
CA THR A 18 4.60 10.74 1.72
C THR A 18 3.93 12.01 2.25
N GLN A 19 4.68 13.13 2.34
CA GLN A 19 4.14 14.40 2.82
C GLN A 19 3.04 14.94 1.91
N ARG A 20 3.21 14.81 0.59
CA ARG A 20 2.20 15.21 -0.39
C ARG A 20 0.92 14.36 -0.28
N GLU A 21 1.08 13.08 0.04
CA GLU A 21 -0.05 12.15 0.12
C GLU A 21 -0.79 12.17 1.46
N ALA A 22 -0.16 12.65 2.53
CA ALA A 22 -0.68 12.56 3.90
C ALA A 22 -2.12 13.10 4.07
N ASN A 23 -2.50 14.12 3.32
CA ASN A 23 -3.83 14.74 3.40
C ASN A 23 -4.72 14.43 2.18
N ARG A 24 -4.24 13.64 1.22
CA ARG A 24 -4.97 13.38 -0.02
C ARG A 24 -5.86 12.15 0.13
N LYS A 25 -7.14 12.31 -0.19
CA LYS A 25 -8.12 11.23 -0.24
C LYS A 25 -8.29 10.78 -1.69
N LEU A 26 -8.27 9.47 -1.92
CA LEU A 26 -8.62 8.89 -3.20
C LEU A 26 -10.14 8.95 -3.42
N GLY A 27 -10.56 9.19 -4.65
CA GLY A 27 -11.97 9.18 -5.05
C GLY A 27 -12.26 8.11 -6.10
N GLY A 28 -13.54 7.81 -6.35
CA GLY A 28 -13.93 6.89 -7.42
C GLY A 28 -13.61 5.42 -7.14
N ILE A 29 -13.16 4.68 -8.16
CA ILE A 29 -12.82 3.26 -8.06
C ILE A 29 -11.38 3.13 -7.54
N VAL A 30 -11.24 2.58 -6.34
CA VAL A 30 -9.94 2.36 -5.68
C VAL A 30 -9.63 0.87 -5.61
N GLN A 31 -8.52 0.46 -6.21
CA GLN A 31 -7.96 -0.88 -6.07
C GLN A 31 -6.94 -0.87 -4.91
N LEU A 32 -7.00 -1.87 -4.04
CA LEU A 32 -6.14 -1.98 -2.87
C LEU A 32 -5.36 -3.28 -2.92
N ASP A 33 -4.03 -3.18 -2.98
CA ASP A 33 -3.12 -4.31 -2.97
C ASP A 33 -2.28 -4.31 -1.69
N ASP A 34 -2.20 -5.45 -0.99
CA ASP A 34 -1.29 -5.66 0.13
C ASP A 34 -0.03 -6.39 -0.32
N ALA A 35 1.14 -5.83 0.04
CA ALA A 35 2.43 -6.42 -0.24
C ALA A 35 3.29 -6.46 1.03
N TYR A 36 4.25 -7.37 1.04
CA TYR A 36 5.04 -7.68 2.23
C TYR A 36 6.54 -7.55 1.92
N LEU A 37 7.17 -6.51 2.45
CA LEU A 37 8.61 -6.29 2.30
C LEU A 37 9.37 -7.19 3.30
N GLY A 38 10.31 -8.01 2.82
CA GLY A 38 11.17 -8.81 3.69
C GLY A 38 11.97 -7.92 4.63
N GLY A 39 11.85 -8.13 5.94
CA GLY A 39 12.62 -7.36 6.93
C GLY A 39 14.04 -7.87 7.10
N GLU A 40 14.86 -7.00 7.68
CA GLU A 40 16.31 -7.16 7.88
C GLU A 40 16.69 -8.27 8.86
N ARG A 41 15.72 -8.80 9.62
CA ARG A 41 15.98 -9.77 10.69
C ARG A 41 16.17 -11.18 10.12
N ASN A 42 17.37 -11.71 10.27
CA ASN A 42 17.69 -13.09 9.95
C ASN A 42 17.09 -14.04 11.01
N GLY A 43 16.49 -15.17 10.61
CA GLY A 43 16.03 -16.22 11.53
C GLY A 43 14.51 -16.33 11.78
N GLY A 44 13.65 -15.90 10.85
CA GLY A 44 12.19 -16.07 10.95
C GLY A 44 11.63 -17.08 9.94
N LYS A 45 10.34 -17.42 10.08
CA LYS A 45 9.61 -18.27 9.13
C LYS A 45 9.77 -17.72 7.70
N ALA A 46 10.18 -18.53 6.74
CA ALA A 46 10.25 -18.13 5.33
C ALA A 46 8.83 -17.98 4.74
N GLY A 47 8.66 -17.13 3.74
CA GLY A 47 7.38 -17.02 3.01
C GLY A 47 6.32 -16.10 3.66
N ARG A 48 5.07 -16.16 3.17
CA ARG A 48 3.95 -15.31 3.62
C ARG A 48 3.63 -15.60 5.10
N GLY A 49 3.34 -14.55 5.89
CA GLY A 49 3.06 -14.67 7.33
C GLY A 49 4.30 -14.68 8.24
N SER A 50 5.50 -14.45 7.69
CA SER A 50 6.71 -14.24 8.49
C SER A 50 6.59 -12.97 9.34
N GLU A 51 6.94 -13.06 10.62
CA GLU A 51 6.96 -11.90 11.52
C GLU A 51 7.91 -10.79 11.06
N ASN A 52 8.93 -11.18 10.30
CA ASN A 52 9.96 -10.28 9.78
C ASN A 52 9.46 -9.46 8.59
N LYS A 53 8.30 -9.78 8.00
CA LYS A 53 7.78 -9.01 6.88
C LYS A 53 7.10 -7.73 7.35
N ARG A 54 7.44 -6.62 6.70
CA ARG A 54 6.77 -5.33 6.86
C ARG A 54 5.63 -5.25 5.85
N PRO A 55 4.36 -5.28 6.29
CA PRO A 55 3.24 -5.09 5.38
C PRO A 55 3.20 -3.63 4.94
N PHE A 56 2.93 -3.43 3.66
CA PHE A 56 2.57 -2.15 3.09
C PHE A 56 1.40 -2.37 2.13
N VAL A 57 0.57 -1.34 2.00
CA VAL A 57 -0.60 -1.33 1.13
C VAL A 57 -0.42 -0.25 0.09
N ILE A 58 -0.88 -0.53 -1.13
CA ILE A 58 -0.97 0.46 -2.20
C ILE A 58 -2.44 0.56 -2.59
N ALA A 59 -2.98 1.77 -2.50
CA ALA A 59 -4.30 2.10 -3.01
C ALA A 59 -4.13 2.87 -4.32
N VAL A 60 -4.72 2.39 -5.41
CA VAL A 60 -4.68 3.01 -6.73
C VAL A 60 -6.08 3.44 -7.13
N GLU A 61 -6.26 4.74 -7.36
CA GLU A 61 -7.45 5.30 -7.97
C GLU A 61 -7.39 5.08 -9.49
N THR A 62 -8.48 4.55 -10.04
CA THR A 62 -8.60 4.16 -11.44
C THR A 62 -9.81 4.82 -12.10
N THR A 63 -9.71 5.09 -13.40
CA THR A 63 -10.88 5.44 -14.23
C THR A 63 -11.80 4.23 -14.41
N GLU A 64 -13.01 4.45 -14.94
CA GLU A 64 -13.93 3.34 -15.28
C GLU A 64 -13.31 2.34 -16.26
N ASP A 65 -12.47 2.81 -17.19
CA ASP A 65 -11.70 1.97 -18.12
C ASP A 65 -10.47 1.28 -17.49
N GLY A 66 -10.27 1.40 -16.16
CA GLY A 66 -9.17 0.78 -15.43
C GLY A 66 -7.81 1.47 -15.57
N ARG A 67 -7.75 2.73 -16.02
CA ARG A 67 -6.47 3.48 -16.13
C ARG A 67 -6.09 4.09 -14.78
N PRO A 68 -4.83 3.95 -14.34
CA PRO A 68 -4.40 4.49 -13.06
C PRO A 68 -4.29 6.02 -13.12
N LEU A 69 -4.87 6.70 -12.12
CA LEU A 69 -4.80 8.14 -11.96
C LEU A 69 -3.86 8.55 -10.83
N ARG A 70 -4.02 7.90 -9.67
CA ARG A 70 -3.32 8.26 -8.44
C ARG A 70 -3.01 7.01 -7.65
N ALA A 71 -1.90 7.02 -6.93
CA ALA A 71 -1.52 5.93 -6.04
C ALA A 71 -1.09 6.49 -4.69
N VAL A 72 -1.54 5.82 -3.63
CA VAL A 72 -1.19 6.10 -2.24
C VAL A 72 -0.58 4.85 -1.67
N MET A 73 0.64 4.97 -1.13
CA MET A 73 1.30 3.88 -0.45
C MET A 73 1.34 4.17 1.05
N GLY A 74 0.87 3.22 1.84
CA GLY A 74 0.93 3.27 3.30
C GLY A 74 1.65 2.06 3.85
N SER A 75 2.53 2.25 4.84
CA SER A 75 2.94 1.14 5.69
C SER A 75 1.77 0.79 6.60
N GLY A 76 1.23 -0.42 6.46
CA GLY A 76 0.09 -0.87 7.25
C GLY A 76 0.53 -1.33 8.65
N PRO A 77 -0.36 -1.27 9.65
CA PRO A 77 -0.16 -2.04 10.87
C PRO A 77 -0.09 -3.54 10.53
N ARG A 78 0.60 -4.31 11.38
CA ARG A 78 0.58 -5.78 11.32
C ARG A 78 -0.87 -6.23 11.47
N LEU A 79 -1.49 -6.70 10.39
CA LEU A 79 -2.89 -7.17 10.41
C LEU A 79 -2.98 -8.50 11.19
N HIS A 80 -2.95 -8.41 12.52
CA HIS A 80 -3.48 -9.44 13.40
C HIS A 80 -4.90 -9.03 13.75
N GLN A 81 -5.87 -9.63 13.06
CA GLN A 81 -7.32 -9.57 13.28
C GLN A 81 -8.00 -8.18 13.36
N GLY A 82 -8.90 -7.92 12.40
CA GLY A 82 -10.17 -7.24 12.67
C GLY A 82 -10.22 -5.71 12.71
N GLY A 83 -9.19 -4.97 12.31
CA GLY A 83 -9.24 -3.51 12.25
C GLY A 83 -9.69 -2.97 10.89
N ALA A 84 -10.98 -2.70 10.73
CA ALA A 84 -11.49 -1.94 9.60
C ALA A 84 -10.84 -0.54 9.58
N VAL A 85 -9.94 -0.29 8.63
CA VAL A 85 -9.62 1.09 8.22
C VAL A 85 -10.91 1.63 7.63
N GLY A 86 -11.47 2.67 8.27
CA GLY A 86 -12.74 3.27 7.89
C GLY A 86 -12.72 3.79 6.45
N MET A 87 -13.12 2.94 5.51
CA MET A 87 -13.61 3.34 4.20
C MET A 87 -15.07 3.71 4.39
N ASP A 88 -15.36 5.01 4.22
CA ASP A 88 -16.72 5.48 4.15
C ASP A 88 -17.46 4.72 3.04
N ARG A 89 -18.65 4.25 3.37
CA ARG A 89 -19.37 3.19 2.65
C ARG A 89 -19.78 3.67 1.25
N ALA A 90 -19.03 3.24 0.24
CA ALA A 90 -19.54 3.07 -1.11
C ALA A 90 -19.05 1.72 -1.65
N ARG A 91 -19.76 0.64 -1.32
CA ARG A 91 -19.59 -0.67 -1.97
C ARG A 91 -20.35 -0.62 -3.30
N PRO A 92 -19.67 -0.65 -4.48
CA PRO A 92 -20.38 -0.87 -5.74
C PRO A 92 -20.84 -2.32 -5.83
N ALA A 93 -22.07 -2.52 -6.31
CA ALA A 93 -22.76 -3.81 -6.39
C ALA A 93 -22.11 -4.86 -7.32
N SER A 94 -20.95 -4.57 -7.93
CA SER A 94 -20.25 -5.48 -8.86
C SER A 94 -19.32 -6.48 -8.18
N TRP A 95 -19.00 -6.31 -6.89
CA TRP A 95 -18.04 -7.16 -6.18
C TRP A 95 -18.60 -8.52 -5.70
N SER A 96 -19.89 -8.79 -5.91
CA SER A 96 -20.53 -10.07 -5.51
C SER A 96 -20.26 -11.25 -6.44
N ARG A 97 -19.52 -11.06 -7.56
CA ARG A 97 -19.31 -12.12 -8.57
C ARG A 97 -17.92 -12.76 -8.56
N CYS A 98 -17.03 -12.38 -7.63
CA CYS A 98 -15.66 -12.88 -7.58
C CYS A 98 -15.40 -13.88 -6.43
N LEU A 99 -16.45 -14.32 -5.72
CA LEU A 99 -16.39 -15.35 -4.67
C LEU A 99 -17.32 -16.54 -4.99
N GLN A 100 -17.27 -17.00 -6.23
CA GLN A 100 -17.72 -18.32 -6.68
C GLN A 100 -16.59 -18.96 -7.49
#